data_AF-A0A0G1XK12-F1
#
_entry.id   AF-A0A0G1XK12-F1
#
_cell.length_a   1.000
_cell.length_b   1.000
_cell.length_c   1.000
_cell.angle_alpha   90.00
_cell.angle_beta   90.00
_cell.angle_gamma   90.00
#
_symmetry.space_group_name_H-M   'P 1'
#
loop_
_entity.id
_entity.type
_entity.pdbx_description
1 polymer ?
#
loop_
_entity_poly.entity_id
_entity_poly.type
_entity_poly.pdbx_seq_one_letter_code
_entity_poly.pdbx_strand_id
1 'polypeptide(L)'
;MLNKPKQNKHMSGFDTRTHQQQVAQAERHRSHELQSKRLRDKLAQRALGEQEQLRRSGEFFSAVRSIDTLAQNSATENNVRPRNIRAAAESLLENPESSIIEKNVARIYTVLPGFVEASRRLDSSTLPRSIAKTYKAHLSRFNSAIKEIIDTDSKVGFEEIMQYVDGAALTYGYSGESLTTIDTDVRISLKGTQHELAVEGALYRLGYDLDETDTTDDLNGIDVSTLRKSDGMPVYIDVKSSHALAERKSAERDAFYAGIGRTPPSNHLILASSFQDTDFTAANPWRPTEAAMQRVMPQLEAAIEHI
;
A
#
# COMPACT_ATOMS: atom_id res chain seq x y z
N MET A 1 -34.78 92.84 -28.91
CA MET A 1 -35.81 91.86 -28.52
C MET A 1 -35.58 90.57 -29.30
N LEU A 2 -35.75 89.43 -28.64
CA LEU A 2 -35.46 88.04 -29.05
C LEU A 2 -33.97 87.67 -29.18
N ASN A 3 -33.40 87.09 -28.11
CA ASN A 3 -32.16 86.32 -28.20
C ASN A 3 -32.28 85.01 -27.40
N LYS A 4 -31.85 83.93 -28.05
CA LYS A 4 -32.09 82.51 -27.74
C LYS A 4 -31.47 82.06 -26.39
N PRO A 5 -32.03 81.03 -25.73
CA PRO A 5 -31.38 80.41 -24.58
C PRO A 5 -30.18 79.57 -25.05
N LYS A 6 -28.98 79.87 -24.54
CA LYS A 6 -27.80 79.01 -24.68
C LYS A 6 -27.97 77.78 -23.78
N GLN A 7 -27.99 76.60 -24.41
CA GLN A 7 -27.82 75.33 -23.74
C GLN A 7 -26.43 75.25 -23.12
N ASN A 8 -26.34 75.15 -21.79
CA ASN A 8 -25.14 74.64 -21.13
C ASN A 8 -25.29 73.13 -20.96
N LYS A 9 -24.69 72.40 -21.91
CA LYS A 9 -24.22 71.02 -21.70
C LYS A 9 -23.06 71.10 -20.72
N HIS A 10 -23.25 70.66 -19.48
CA HIS A 10 -22.20 70.01 -18.71
C HIS A 10 -22.79 69.38 -17.46
N MET A 11 -22.73 68.05 -17.39
CA MET A 11 -22.28 67.25 -16.24
C MET A 11 -22.82 65.82 -16.37
N SER A 12 -22.02 64.92 -16.95
CA SER A 12 -22.08 63.48 -16.64
C SER A 12 -20.81 62.78 -17.14
N GLY A 13 -19.64 63.23 -16.68
CA GLY A 13 -18.40 62.48 -16.81
C GLY A 13 -18.06 61.82 -15.47
N PHE A 14 -18.97 61.02 -14.92
CA PHE A 14 -18.64 60.19 -13.76
C PHE A 14 -17.57 59.19 -14.23
N ASP A 15 -16.44 59.24 -13.55
CA ASP A 15 -15.12 58.81 -13.97
C ASP A 15 -14.98 57.29 -14.04
N THR A 16 -15.44 56.70 -15.15
CA THR A 16 -15.43 55.25 -15.41
C THR A 16 -14.02 54.66 -15.35
N ARG A 17 -12.97 55.44 -15.64
CA ARG A 17 -11.57 54.99 -15.53
C ARG A 17 -11.12 54.81 -14.08
N THR A 18 -11.49 55.74 -13.20
CA THR A 18 -11.14 55.67 -11.78
C THR A 18 -11.88 54.51 -11.09
N HIS A 19 -13.13 54.26 -11.46
CA HIS A 19 -13.86 53.08 -10.97
C HIS A 19 -13.26 51.76 -11.47
N GLN A 20 -12.90 51.66 -12.75
CA GLN A 20 -12.26 50.46 -13.30
C GLN A 20 -10.89 50.18 -12.68
N GLN A 21 -10.09 51.21 -12.38
CA GLN A 21 -8.81 51.05 -11.68
C GLN A 21 -8.99 50.55 -10.24
N GLN A 22 -9.98 51.06 -9.51
CA GLN A 22 -10.29 50.62 -8.14
C GLN A 22 -10.77 49.16 -8.11
N VAL A 23 -11.60 48.75 -9.07
CA VAL A 23 -12.05 47.35 -9.19
C VAL A 23 -10.88 46.42 -9.48
N ALA A 24 -10.03 46.76 -10.46
CA ALA A 24 -8.85 45.94 -10.79
C ALA A 24 -7.86 45.83 -9.61
N GLN A 25 -7.70 46.88 -8.81
CA GLN A 25 -6.86 46.86 -7.63
C GLN A 25 -7.45 46.00 -6.51
N ALA A 26 -8.77 46.06 -6.30
CA ALA A 26 -9.47 45.20 -5.34
C ALA A 26 -9.42 43.71 -5.75
N GLU A 27 -9.53 43.40 -7.03
CA GLU A 27 -9.39 42.02 -7.55
C GLU A 27 -7.97 41.47 -7.36
N ARG A 28 -6.94 42.29 -7.60
CA ARG A 28 -5.54 41.91 -7.32
C ARG A 28 -5.31 41.64 -5.83
N HIS A 29 -5.85 42.48 -4.96
CA HIS A 29 -5.78 42.27 -3.50
C HIS A 29 -6.47 40.97 -3.08
N ARG A 30 -7.69 40.70 -3.56
CA ARG A 30 -8.38 39.43 -3.27
C ARG A 30 -7.62 38.22 -3.80
N SER A 31 -7.06 38.31 -5.01
CA SER A 31 -6.25 37.23 -5.59
C SER A 31 -5.00 36.96 -4.74
N HIS A 32 -4.32 38.01 -4.28
CA HIS A 32 -3.14 37.87 -3.43
C HIS A 32 -3.48 37.30 -2.04
N GLU A 33 -4.60 37.71 -1.45
CA GLU A 33 -5.11 37.15 -0.20
C GLU A 33 -5.47 35.67 -0.34
N LEU A 34 -6.11 35.29 -1.45
CA LEU A 34 -6.47 33.90 -1.73
C LEU A 34 -5.21 33.02 -1.91
N GLN A 35 -4.20 33.52 -2.63
CA GLN A 35 -2.91 32.83 -2.77
C GLN A 35 -2.19 32.69 -1.43
N SER A 36 -2.17 33.76 -0.64
CA SER A 36 -1.55 33.78 0.69
C SER A 36 -2.27 32.84 1.66
N LYS A 37 -3.60 32.72 1.57
CA LYS A 37 -4.38 31.76 2.35
C LYS A 37 -4.04 30.32 1.94
N ARG A 38 -4.05 30.01 0.63
CA ARG A 38 -3.66 28.70 0.10
C ARG A 38 -2.26 28.28 0.52
N LEU A 39 -1.31 29.22 0.53
CA LEU A 39 0.06 28.94 0.97
C LEU A 39 0.11 28.64 2.47
N ARG A 40 -0.60 29.41 3.30
CA ARG A 40 -0.71 29.14 4.75
C ARG A 40 -1.35 27.80 5.04
N ASP A 41 -2.43 27.46 4.34
CA ASP A 41 -3.11 26.17 4.49
C ASP A 41 -2.17 25.01 4.12
N LYS A 42 -1.39 25.14 3.02
CA LYS A 42 -0.38 24.16 2.62
C LYS A 42 0.73 24.00 3.67
N LEU A 43 1.24 25.10 4.22
CA LEU A 43 2.28 25.06 5.25
C LEU A 43 1.76 24.43 6.55
N ALA A 44 0.52 24.74 6.95
CA ALA A 44 -0.11 24.14 8.11
C ALA A 44 -0.31 22.63 7.94
N GLN A 45 -0.79 22.19 6.77
CA GLN A 45 -0.92 20.76 6.45
C GLN A 45 0.43 20.04 6.50
N ARG A 46 1.50 20.67 5.98
CA ARG A 46 2.85 20.11 6.05
C ARG A 46 3.34 19.98 7.49
N ALA A 47 3.17 21.03 8.31
CA ALA A 47 3.59 21.00 9.72
C ALA A 47 2.83 19.93 10.53
N LEU A 48 1.52 19.77 10.27
CA LEU A 48 0.72 18.70 10.87
C LEU A 48 1.21 17.30 10.45
N GLY A 49 1.57 17.13 9.18
CA GLY A 49 2.17 15.88 8.68
C GLY A 49 3.51 15.56 9.35
N GLU A 50 4.37 16.56 9.53
CA GLU A 50 5.67 16.41 10.20
C GLU A 50 5.51 16.06 11.69
N GLN A 51 4.57 16.69 12.40
CA GLN A 51 4.28 16.34 13.80
C GLN A 51 3.75 14.92 13.95
N GLU A 52 2.84 14.50 13.06
CA GLU A 52 2.30 13.15 13.08
C GLU A 52 3.39 12.10 12.80
N GLN A 53 4.28 12.37 11.84
CA GLN A 53 5.41 11.50 11.56
C GLN A 53 6.36 11.35 12.77
N LEU A 54 6.65 12.45 13.47
CA LEU A 54 7.45 12.41 14.70
C LEU A 54 6.76 11.62 15.82
N ARG A 55 5.45 11.80 16.00
CA ARG A 55 4.66 11.04 16.97
C ARG A 55 4.73 9.55 16.69
N ARG A 56 4.47 9.13 15.45
CA ARG A 56 4.52 7.72 15.02
C ARG A 56 5.91 7.12 15.17
N SER A 57 6.97 7.88 14.85
CA SER A 57 8.35 7.45 15.09
C SER A 57 8.63 7.23 16.58
N GLY A 58 8.15 8.12 17.46
CA GLY A 58 8.25 7.94 18.91
C GLY A 58 7.52 6.69 19.41
N GLU A 59 6.33 6.42 18.88
CA GLU A 59 5.55 5.21 19.18
C GLU A 59 6.23 3.94 18.69
N PHE A 60 6.83 3.96 17.50
CA PHE A 60 7.66 2.86 17.01
C PHE A 60 8.81 2.53 17.98
N PHE A 61 9.60 3.52 18.41
CA PHE A 61 10.67 3.28 19.38
C PHE A 61 10.15 2.83 20.75
N SER A 62 8.94 3.22 21.12
CA SER A 62 8.27 2.68 22.31
C SER A 62 7.96 1.19 22.14
N ALA A 63 7.36 0.82 21.00
CA ALA A 63 7.01 -0.56 20.68
C ALA A 63 8.23 -1.50 20.66
N VAL A 64 9.32 -1.09 20.01
CA VAL A 64 10.58 -1.86 20.00
C VAL A 64 11.09 -2.08 21.43
N ARG A 65 11.09 -1.03 22.27
CA ARG A 65 11.50 -1.16 23.68
C ARG A 65 10.58 -2.06 24.50
N SER A 66 9.27 -2.06 24.22
CA SER A 66 8.31 -2.98 24.85
C SER A 66 8.69 -4.43 24.54
N ILE A 67 8.98 -4.74 23.27
CA ILE A 67 9.43 -6.08 22.85
C ILE A 67 10.74 -6.45 23.54
N ASP A 68 11.74 -5.57 23.53
CA ASP A 68 13.04 -5.83 24.16
C ASP A 68 12.89 -6.11 25.67
N THR A 69 12.08 -5.29 26.36
CA THR A 69 11.84 -5.43 27.80
C THR A 69 11.16 -6.77 28.13
N LEU A 70 10.12 -7.13 27.37
CA LEU A 70 9.41 -8.40 27.54
C LEU A 70 10.33 -9.59 27.22
N ALA A 71 11.14 -9.48 26.17
CA ALA A 71 12.08 -10.51 25.77
C ALA A 71 13.15 -10.75 26.86
N GLN A 72 13.69 -9.67 27.45
CA GLN A 72 14.63 -9.74 28.58
C GLN A 72 13.99 -10.37 29.82
N ASN A 73 12.77 -9.98 30.17
CA ASN A 73 12.06 -10.53 31.33
C ASN A 73 11.78 -12.04 31.21
N SER A 74 11.66 -12.55 29.98
CA SER A 74 11.45 -13.97 29.70
C SER A 74 12.75 -14.79 29.57
N ALA A 75 13.93 -14.14 29.63
CA ALA A 75 15.22 -14.81 29.47
C ALA A 75 15.70 -15.39 30.82
N THR A 76 16.10 -16.67 30.82
CA THR A 76 16.58 -17.36 32.03
C THR A 76 18.04 -17.03 32.38
N GLU A 77 18.76 -16.39 31.47
CA GLU A 77 20.14 -15.89 31.57
C GLU A 77 20.18 -14.58 30.77
N ASN A 78 21.16 -13.69 30.97
CA ASN A 78 21.31 -12.39 30.25
C ASN A 78 21.49 -12.53 28.71
N ASN A 79 21.02 -13.60 28.11
CA ASN A 79 21.09 -13.95 26.71
C ASN A 79 19.66 -14.07 26.14
N VAL A 80 19.19 -12.98 25.52
CA VAL A 80 17.91 -12.94 24.81
C VAL A 80 18.03 -13.78 23.53
N ARG A 81 17.23 -14.84 23.41
CA ARG A 81 17.20 -15.69 22.22
C ARG A 81 16.08 -15.28 21.26
N PRO A 82 16.15 -15.64 19.96
CA PRO A 82 15.06 -15.36 19.00
C PRO A 82 13.66 -15.80 19.46
N ARG A 83 13.57 -16.91 20.21
CA ARG A 83 12.30 -17.37 20.80
C ARG A 83 11.72 -16.40 21.84
N ASN A 84 12.57 -15.70 22.60
CA ASN A 84 12.15 -14.73 23.60
C ASN A 84 11.59 -13.48 22.93
N ILE A 85 12.25 -13.00 21.87
CA ILE A 85 11.79 -11.89 21.03
C ILE A 85 10.43 -12.21 20.42
N ARG A 86 10.29 -13.41 19.86
CA ARG A 86 9.02 -13.85 19.27
C ARG A 86 7.89 -13.95 20.31
N ALA A 87 8.15 -14.55 21.46
CA ALA A 87 7.16 -14.66 22.53
C ALA A 87 6.73 -13.28 23.08
N ALA A 88 7.68 -12.34 23.17
CA ALA A 88 7.38 -10.95 23.54
C ALA A 88 6.45 -10.27 22.52
N ALA A 89 6.72 -10.44 21.22
CA ALA A 89 5.85 -9.95 20.16
C ALA A 89 4.45 -10.59 20.21
N GLU A 90 4.36 -11.92 20.36
CA GLU A 90 3.09 -12.64 20.51
C GLU A 90 2.28 -12.11 21.73
N SER A 91 2.94 -11.85 22.86
CA SER A 91 2.30 -11.25 24.04
C SER A 91 1.74 -9.85 23.77
N LEU A 92 2.38 -9.03 22.95
CA LEU A 92 1.86 -7.71 22.57
C LEU A 92 0.64 -7.82 21.64
N LEU A 93 0.59 -8.83 20.77
CA LEU A 93 -0.56 -9.07 19.88
C LEU A 93 -1.80 -9.51 20.67
N GLU A 94 -1.60 -10.37 21.67
CA GLU A 94 -2.68 -10.87 22.54
C GLU A 94 -3.17 -9.83 23.55
N ASN A 95 -2.35 -8.83 23.88
CA ASN A 95 -2.72 -7.80 24.82
C ASN A 95 -3.71 -6.79 24.19
N PRO A 96 -4.95 -6.68 24.70
CA PRO A 96 -5.95 -5.75 24.18
C PRO A 96 -5.53 -4.29 24.34
N GLU A 97 -4.71 -3.97 25.34
CA GLU A 97 -4.26 -2.61 25.66
C GLU A 97 -3.09 -2.13 24.79
N SER A 98 -2.46 -3.02 24.01
CA SER A 98 -1.39 -2.63 23.09
C SER A 98 -1.93 -1.68 22.02
N SER A 99 -1.18 -0.60 21.77
CA SER A 99 -1.48 0.35 20.70
C SER A 99 -1.44 -0.32 19.31
N ILE A 100 -2.05 0.33 18.32
CA ILE A 100 -2.03 -0.14 16.92
C ILE A 100 -0.58 -0.28 16.43
N ILE A 101 0.29 0.69 16.72
CA ILE A 101 1.70 0.63 16.30
C ILE A 101 2.44 -0.50 17.01
N GLU A 102 2.20 -0.73 18.31
CA GLU A 102 2.78 -1.89 19.01
C GLU A 102 2.36 -3.21 18.37
N LYS A 103 1.08 -3.36 18.02
CA LYS A 103 0.58 -4.54 17.33
C LYS A 103 1.20 -4.67 15.94
N ASN A 104 1.31 -3.58 15.18
CA ASN A 104 1.91 -3.60 13.84
C ASN A 104 3.39 -4.00 13.87
N VAL A 105 4.17 -3.42 14.80
CA VAL A 105 5.57 -3.82 15.01
C VAL A 105 5.65 -5.28 15.44
N ALA A 106 4.83 -5.70 16.43
CA ALA A 106 4.82 -7.07 16.90
C ALA A 106 4.49 -8.08 15.78
N ARG A 107 3.53 -7.77 14.89
CA ARG A 107 3.22 -8.60 13.71
C ARG A 107 4.47 -8.89 12.90
N ILE A 108 5.21 -7.84 12.50
CA ILE A 108 6.44 -7.97 11.73
C ILE A 108 7.46 -8.86 12.46
N TYR A 109 7.66 -8.65 13.77
CA TYR A 109 8.58 -9.47 14.57
C TYR A 109 8.20 -10.96 14.54
N THR A 110 6.91 -11.30 14.56
CA THR A 110 6.50 -12.72 14.53
C THR A 110 6.73 -13.41 13.19
N VAL A 111 6.67 -12.68 12.07
CA VAL A 111 6.72 -13.27 10.72
C VAL A 111 8.08 -13.12 10.03
N LEU A 112 8.86 -12.10 10.36
CA LEU A 112 10.09 -11.76 9.62
C LEU A 112 11.11 -12.91 9.57
N PRO A 113 11.47 -13.60 10.67
CA PRO A 113 12.48 -14.68 10.58
C PRO A 113 12.07 -15.81 9.63
N GLY A 114 10.78 -16.13 9.58
CA GLY A 114 10.24 -17.13 8.66
C GLY A 114 10.29 -16.66 7.20
N PHE A 115 9.95 -15.40 6.96
CA PHE A 115 10.07 -14.76 5.65
C PHE A 115 11.52 -14.80 5.13
N VAL A 116 12.48 -14.36 5.94
CA VAL A 116 13.91 -14.30 5.55
C VAL A 116 14.45 -15.69 5.18
N GLU A 117 14.17 -16.70 6.00
CA GLU A 117 14.62 -18.06 5.67
C GLU A 117 13.90 -18.61 4.43
N ALA A 118 12.62 -18.28 4.23
CA ALA A 118 11.87 -18.72 3.06
C ALA A 118 12.38 -18.09 1.76
N SER A 119 12.60 -16.77 1.70
CA SER A 119 13.13 -16.08 0.53
C SER A 119 14.48 -16.68 0.11
N ARG A 120 15.40 -16.83 1.06
CA ARG A 120 16.73 -17.42 0.82
C ARG A 120 16.67 -18.84 0.26
N ARG A 121 15.77 -19.69 0.80
CA ARG A 121 15.68 -21.11 0.43
C ARG A 121 15.00 -21.34 -0.91
N LEU A 122 13.97 -20.56 -1.21
CA LEU A 122 13.24 -20.66 -2.47
C LEU A 122 14.09 -20.15 -3.65
N ASP A 123 14.95 -19.15 -3.42
CA ASP A 123 15.86 -18.65 -4.45
C ASP A 123 17.02 -19.60 -4.74
N SER A 124 17.49 -20.34 -3.72
CA SER A 124 18.76 -21.08 -3.81
C SER A 124 18.64 -22.57 -4.16
N SER A 125 17.43 -23.15 -4.33
CA SER A 125 17.34 -24.61 -4.43
C SER A 125 16.11 -25.21 -5.14
N THR A 126 16.33 -26.35 -5.82
CA THR A 126 15.30 -27.31 -6.21
C THR A 126 14.83 -28.10 -4.99
N LEU A 127 13.98 -27.47 -4.17
CA LEU A 127 13.41 -28.10 -2.99
C LEU A 127 12.35 -29.16 -3.36
N PRO A 128 12.25 -30.26 -2.58
CA PRO A 128 11.08 -31.13 -2.64
C PRO A 128 9.79 -30.31 -2.46
N ARG A 129 8.74 -30.68 -3.19
CA ARG A 129 7.46 -29.93 -3.21
C ARG A 129 6.88 -29.69 -1.82
N SER A 130 6.98 -30.66 -0.90
CA SER A 130 6.52 -30.54 0.48
C SER A 130 7.28 -29.47 1.26
N ILE A 131 8.59 -29.38 1.08
CA ILE A 131 9.45 -28.39 1.73
C ILE A 131 9.23 -27.00 1.12
N ALA A 132 9.12 -26.91 -0.21
CA ALA A 132 8.78 -25.66 -0.90
C ALA A 132 7.43 -25.11 -0.43
N LYS A 133 6.43 -25.98 -0.20
CA LYS A 133 5.12 -25.60 0.34
C LYS A 133 5.24 -24.94 1.72
N THR A 134 6.08 -25.46 2.60
CA THR A 134 6.32 -24.87 3.93
C THR A 134 6.94 -23.48 3.84
N TYR A 135 7.93 -23.28 2.97
CA TYR A 135 8.54 -21.95 2.80
C TYR A 135 7.58 -20.95 2.15
N LYS A 136 6.80 -21.37 1.15
CA LYS A 136 5.73 -20.52 0.59
C LYS A 136 4.72 -20.09 1.65
N ALA A 137 4.40 -20.95 2.62
CA ALA A 137 3.51 -20.58 3.72
C ALA A 137 4.10 -19.49 4.63
N HIS A 138 5.43 -19.41 4.76
CA HIS A 138 6.07 -18.30 5.47
C HIS A 138 5.97 -16.98 4.69
N LEU A 139 6.12 -17.02 3.36
CA LEU A 139 5.92 -15.84 2.51
C LEU A 139 4.46 -15.34 2.58
N SER A 140 3.48 -16.25 2.47
CA SER A 140 2.05 -15.92 2.58
C SER A 140 1.71 -15.31 3.94
N ARG A 141 2.23 -15.86 5.04
CA ARG A 141 2.05 -15.28 6.39
C ARG A 141 2.63 -13.87 6.52
N PHE A 142 3.77 -13.61 5.89
CA PHE A 142 4.35 -12.28 5.87
C PHE A 142 3.44 -11.29 5.13
N ASN A 143 3.02 -11.64 3.90
CA ASN A 143 2.10 -10.80 3.11
C ASN A 143 0.78 -10.57 3.84
N SER A 144 0.21 -11.60 4.48
CA SER A 144 -1.00 -11.48 5.30
C SER A 144 -0.81 -10.50 6.45
N ALA A 145 0.32 -10.55 7.16
CA ALA A 145 0.63 -9.61 8.23
C ALA A 145 0.73 -8.17 7.70
N ILE A 146 1.28 -7.96 6.49
CA ILE A 146 1.30 -6.65 5.83
C ILE A 146 -0.13 -6.17 5.52
N LYS A 147 -0.97 -7.01 4.90
CA LYS A 147 -2.37 -6.66 4.62
C LYS A 147 -3.11 -6.26 5.90
N GLU A 148 -2.94 -7.02 6.98
CA GLU A 148 -3.57 -6.73 8.26
C GLU A 148 -3.07 -5.43 8.91
N ILE A 149 -1.77 -5.10 8.77
CA ILE A 149 -1.22 -3.80 9.19
C ILE A 149 -1.89 -2.67 8.40
N ILE A 150 -2.09 -2.84 7.09
CA ILE A 150 -2.72 -1.83 6.23
C ILE A 150 -4.20 -1.67 6.54
N ASP A 151 -4.90 -2.77 6.80
CA ASP A 151 -6.34 -2.75 7.09
C ASP A 151 -6.64 -2.15 8.47
N THR A 152 -5.77 -2.41 9.45
CA THR A 152 -5.89 -1.84 10.80
C THR A 152 -5.37 -0.41 10.92
N ASP A 153 -4.42 -0.03 10.07
CA ASP A 153 -3.83 1.30 10.00
C ASP A 153 -3.71 1.79 8.55
N SER A 154 -4.83 2.26 8.01
CA SER A 154 -4.90 2.78 6.62
C SER A 154 -3.93 3.93 6.30
N LYS A 155 -3.30 4.55 7.31
CA LYS A 155 -2.33 5.63 7.14
C LYS A 155 -0.88 5.14 7.18
N VAL A 156 -0.63 3.87 7.47
CA VAL A 156 0.73 3.32 7.50
C VAL A 156 1.37 3.49 6.14
N GLY A 157 2.59 4.02 6.11
CA GLY A 157 3.33 4.23 4.86
C GLY A 157 4.21 3.04 4.51
N PHE A 158 4.62 2.97 3.25
CA PHE A 158 5.62 1.99 2.80
C PHE A 158 6.91 2.09 3.63
N GLU A 159 7.45 3.30 3.80
CA GLU A 159 8.66 3.54 4.58
C GLU A 159 8.48 3.29 6.08
N GLU A 160 7.26 3.36 6.58
CA GLU A 160 6.98 3.05 7.98
C GLU A 160 6.99 1.53 8.22
N ILE A 161 6.41 0.74 7.30
CA ILE A 161 6.55 -0.71 7.33
C ILE A 161 8.03 -1.13 7.19
N MET A 162 8.80 -0.47 6.32
CA MET A 162 10.24 -0.71 6.22
C MET A 162 10.97 -0.44 7.54
N GLN A 163 10.61 0.63 8.27
CA GLN A 163 11.16 0.88 9.61
C GLN A 163 10.83 -0.24 10.60
N TYR A 164 9.62 -0.81 10.53
CA TYR A 164 9.25 -1.95 11.38
C TYR A 164 10.09 -3.19 11.06
N VAL A 165 10.32 -3.44 9.77
CA VAL A 165 11.18 -4.53 9.28
C VAL A 165 12.62 -4.33 9.71
N ASP A 166 13.18 -3.14 9.55
CA ASP A 166 14.56 -2.83 9.96
C ASP A 166 14.74 -3.02 11.47
N GLY A 167 13.80 -2.52 12.27
CA GLY A 167 13.80 -2.71 13.72
C GLY A 167 13.79 -4.20 14.10
N ALA A 168 12.89 -4.97 13.50
CA ALA A 168 12.81 -6.41 13.69
C ALA A 168 14.11 -7.11 13.24
N ALA A 169 14.62 -6.79 12.07
CA ALA A 169 15.80 -7.40 11.49
C ALA A 169 17.03 -7.19 12.38
N LEU A 170 17.26 -5.96 12.82
CA LEU A 170 18.34 -5.62 13.75
C LEU A 170 18.18 -6.33 15.09
N THR A 171 16.96 -6.44 15.62
CA THR A 171 16.70 -7.13 16.90
C THR A 171 16.98 -8.64 16.80
N TYR A 172 16.71 -9.24 15.65
CA TYR A 172 17.08 -10.63 15.36
C TYR A 172 18.57 -10.82 14.99
N GLY A 173 19.36 -9.75 14.93
CA GLY A 173 20.79 -9.79 14.68
C GLY A 173 21.18 -9.83 13.20
N TYR A 174 20.25 -9.58 12.28
CA TYR A 174 20.59 -9.44 10.86
C TYR A 174 21.36 -8.13 10.64
N SER A 175 22.42 -8.17 9.82
CA SER A 175 23.28 -7.02 9.56
C SER A 175 23.97 -7.11 8.20
N GLY A 176 24.55 -5.99 7.74
CA GLY A 176 25.34 -5.92 6.51
C GLY A 176 24.55 -6.32 5.26
N GLU A 177 25.13 -7.21 4.45
CA GLU A 177 24.53 -7.72 3.21
C GLU A 177 23.19 -8.40 3.47
N SER A 178 23.04 -9.15 4.58
CA SER A 178 21.77 -9.78 4.91
C SER A 178 20.65 -8.77 5.11
N LEU A 179 20.92 -7.63 5.74
CA LEU A 179 19.94 -6.57 5.90
C LEU A 179 19.55 -5.94 4.54
N THR A 180 20.51 -5.80 3.63
CA THR A 180 20.26 -5.27 2.27
C THR A 180 19.38 -6.22 1.45
N THR A 181 19.62 -7.53 1.54
CA THR A 181 18.75 -8.54 0.92
C THR A 181 17.35 -8.50 1.51
N ILE A 182 17.22 -8.43 2.84
CA ILE A 182 15.92 -8.33 3.52
C ILE A 182 15.16 -7.09 3.05
N ASP A 183 15.80 -5.92 3.01
CA ASP A 183 15.18 -4.69 2.51
C ASP A 183 14.65 -4.90 1.08
N THR A 184 15.49 -5.43 0.19
CA THR A 184 15.10 -5.68 -1.22
C THR A 184 13.91 -6.63 -1.32
N ASP A 185 13.95 -7.76 -0.63
CA ASP A 185 12.90 -8.78 -0.68
C ASP A 185 11.58 -8.26 -0.12
N VAL A 186 11.63 -7.52 0.99
CA VAL A 186 10.45 -6.89 1.59
C VAL A 186 9.89 -5.84 0.64
N ARG A 187 10.72 -4.98 0.03
CA ARG A 187 10.23 -3.98 -0.92
C ARG A 187 9.51 -4.63 -2.11
N ILE A 188 9.99 -5.77 -2.60
CA ILE A 188 9.32 -6.56 -3.64
C ILE A 188 7.97 -7.08 -3.14
N SER A 189 7.91 -7.65 -1.93
CA SER A 189 6.68 -8.14 -1.30
C SER A 189 5.65 -7.01 -1.12
N LEU A 190 6.04 -5.88 -0.53
CA LEU A 190 5.17 -4.72 -0.33
C LEU A 190 4.64 -4.17 -1.66
N LYS A 191 5.47 -4.19 -2.70
CA LYS A 191 5.03 -3.81 -4.04
C LYS A 191 3.97 -4.78 -4.56
N GLY A 192 4.18 -6.09 -4.42
CA GLY A 192 3.16 -7.11 -4.73
C GLY A 192 1.83 -6.80 -4.04
N THR A 193 1.86 -6.66 -2.71
CA THR A 193 0.67 -6.35 -1.89
C THR A 193 -0.02 -5.05 -2.29
N GLN A 194 0.73 -3.99 -2.62
CA GLN A 194 0.14 -2.74 -3.12
C GLN A 194 -0.70 -2.97 -4.39
N HIS A 195 -0.21 -3.80 -5.31
CA HIS A 195 -0.91 -4.07 -6.57
C HIS A 195 -2.10 -5.03 -6.37
N GLU A 196 -1.99 -6.02 -5.48
CA GLU A 196 -3.12 -6.89 -5.08
C GLU A 196 -4.27 -6.05 -4.51
N LEU A 197 -3.97 -5.22 -3.50
CA LEU A 197 -4.96 -4.34 -2.86
C LEU A 197 -5.59 -3.33 -3.84
N ALA A 198 -4.82 -2.87 -4.84
CA ALA A 198 -5.33 -1.99 -5.88
C ALA A 198 -6.34 -2.71 -6.79
N VAL A 199 -6.06 -3.98 -7.14
CA VAL A 199 -6.96 -4.82 -7.93
C VAL A 199 -8.21 -5.18 -7.13
N GLU A 200 -8.08 -5.62 -5.88
CA GLU A 200 -9.21 -5.86 -4.97
C GLU A 200 -10.14 -4.63 -4.89
N GLY A 201 -9.56 -3.44 -4.69
CA GLY A 201 -10.31 -2.19 -4.65
C GLY A 201 -11.00 -1.82 -5.98
N ALA A 202 -10.39 -2.17 -7.11
CA ALA A 202 -10.99 -1.97 -8.44
C ALA A 202 -12.17 -2.92 -8.67
N LEU A 203 -12.03 -4.19 -8.29
CA LEU A 203 -13.09 -5.20 -8.40
C LEU A 203 -14.30 -4.86 -7.52
N TYR A 204 -14.05 -4.43 -6.28
CA TYR A 204 -15.13 -3.97 -5.40
C TYR A 204 -15.94 -2.82 -6.01
N ARG A 205 -15.26 -1.85 -6.64
CA ARG A 205 -15.92 -0.72 -7.34
C ARG A 205 -16.66 -1.14 -8.60
N LEU A 206 -16.20 -2.19 -9.27
CA LEU A 206 -16.91 -2.82 -10.38
C LEU A 206 -18.12 -3.63 -9.90
N GLY A 207 -18.28 -3.87 -8.59
CA GLY A 207 -19.40 -4.63 -8.03
C GLY A 207 -19.20 -6.15 -8.13
N TYR A 208 -17.95 -6.61 -8.07
CA TYR A 208 -17.65 -8.02 -7.83
C TYR A 208 -17.66 -8.30 -6.32
N ASP A 209 -18.25 -9.42 -5.92
CA ASP A 209 -18.09 -9.99 -4.59
C ASP A 209 -16.78 -10.79 -4.56
N LEU A 210 -15.91 -10.50 -3.59
CA LEU A 210 -14.62 -11.16 -3.43
C LEU A 210 -14.71 -12.22 -2.36
N ASP A 211 -14.31 -13.44 -2.68
CA ASP A 211 -14.16 -14.50 -1.68
C ASP A 211 -12.85 -14.31 -0.93
N GLU A 212 -12.85 -14.59 0.38
CA GLU A 212 -11.61 -14.68 1.15
C GLU A 212 -10.76 -15.82 0.61
N THR A 213 -9.51 -15.53 0.22
CA THR A 213 -8.54 -16.56 -0.13
C THR A 213 -8.05 -17.25 1.13
N ASP A 214 -7.96 -18.57 1.10
CA ASP A 214 -7.39 -19.33 2.20
C ASP A 214 -5.87 -19.57 1.99
N THR A 215 -5.22 -20.22 2.98
CA THR A 215 -3.79 -20.55 2.86
C THR A 215 -3.51 -21.50 1.69
N THR A 216 -4.47 -22.29 1.25
CA THR A 216 -4.33 -23.19 0.09
C THR A 216 -4.30 -22.37 -1.20
N ASP A 217 -5.17 -21.38 -1.31
CA ASP A 217 -5.25 -20.44 -2.44
C ASP A 217 -3.96 -19.65 -2.58
N ASP A 218 -3.47 -19.04 -1.50
CA ASP A 218 -2.18 -18.34 -1.47
C ASP A 218 -1.02 -19.24 -1.93
N LEU A 219 -1.01 -20.50 -1.49
CA LEU A 219 0.02 -21.47 -1.87
C LEU A 219 -0.07 -21.90 -3.34
N ASN A 220 -1.25 -21.78 -3.93
CA ASN A 220 -1.51 -21.99 -5.35
C ASN A 220 -1.27 -20.71 -6.19
N GLY A 221 -0.94 -19.58 -5.55
CA GLY A 221 -0.71 -18.29 -6.19
C GLY A 221 -1.99 -17.59 -6.59
N ILE A 222 -3.07 -17.80 -5.84
CA ILE A 222 -4.34 -17.11 -6.04
C ILE A 222 -4.38 -15.95 -5.06
N ASP A 223 -4.37 -14.73 -5.59
CA ASP A 223 -4.41 -13.51 -4.79
C ASP A 223 -5.85 -13.03 -4.57
N VAL A 224 -6.75 -13.28 -5.53
CA VAL A 224 -8.17 -12.91 -5.48
C VAL A 224 -9.04 -14.02 -6.07
N SER A 225 -10.19 -14.30 -5.45
CA SER A 225 -11.25 -15.16 -6.00
C SER A 225 -12.56 -14.37 -6.12
N THR A 226 -13.30 -14.59 -7.21
CA THR A 226 -14.61 -13.97 -7.44
C THR A 226 -15.47 -14.79 -8.40
N LEU A 227 -16.74 -14.41 -8.59
CA LEU A 227 -17.62 -14.99 -9.60
C LEU A 227 -17.73 -14.07 -10.81
N ARG A 228 -17.57 -14.63 -12.01
CA ARG A 228 -17.85 -13.92 -13.26
C ARG A 228 -19.31 -13.50 -13.31
N LYS A 229 -19.58 -12.25 -13.69
CA LYS A 229 -20.96 -11.71 -13.65
C LYS A 229 -21.87 -12.32 -14.70
N SER A 230 -21.32 -12.67 -15.87
CA SER A 230 -22.12 -13.16 -16.99
C SER A 230 -22.72 -14.55 -16.76
N ASP A 231 -22.04 -15.44 -16.02
CA ASP A 231 -22.49 -16.83 -15.85
C ASP A 231 -22.25 -17.44 -14.46
N GLY A 232 -21.69 -16.68 -13.51
CA GLY A 232 -21.39 -17.15 -12.16
C GLY A 232 -20.22 -18.13 -12.06
N MET A 233 -19.39 -18.25 -13.11
CA MET A 233 -18.19 -19.10 -13.06
C MET A 233 -17.19 -18.57 -12.02
N PRO A 234 -16.64 -19.42 -11.12
CA PRO A 234 -15.56 -19.02 -10.22
C PRO A 234 -14.29 -18.67 -10.99
N VAL A 235 -13.68 -17.52 -10.69
CA VAL A 235 -12.47 -17.00 -11.31
C VAL A 235 -11.40 -16.81 -10.25
N TYR A 236 -10.23 -17.41 -10.48
CA TYR A 236 -9.07 -17.31 -9.62
C TYR A 236 -8.02 -16.42 -10.27
N ILE A 237 -7.60 -15.37 -9.56
CA ILE A 237 -6.75 -14.31 -10.11
C ILE A 237 -5.41 -14.29 -9.38
N ASP A 238 -4.33 -14.44 -10.15
CA ASP A 238 -2.95 -14.20 -9.74
C ASP A 238 -2.52 -12.80 -10.25
N VAL A 239 -2.31 -11.86 -9.34
CA VAL A 239 -2.00 -10.47 -9.65
C VAL A 239 -0.48 -10.28 -9.74
N LYS A 240 -0.04 -9.59 -10.78
CA LYS A 240 1.36 -9.16 -10.95
C LYS A 240 1.47 -7.66 -11.10
N SER A 241 2.54 -7.10 -10.57
CA SER A 241 2.83 -5.67 -10.64
C SER A 241 3.17 -5.18 -12.05
N SER A 242 3.52 -6.08 -12.99
CA SER A 242 3.85 -5.71 -14.38
C SER A 242 3.46 -6.79 -15.40
N HIS A 243 3.30 -6.36 -16.66
CA HIS A 243 3.04 -7.25 -17.81
C HIS A 243 4.12 -8.30 -18.00
N ALA A 244 5.40 -7.91 -17.95
CA ALA A 244 6.51 -8.84 -18.11
C ALA A 244 6.48 -9.96 -17.04
N LEU A 245 6.11 -9.62 -15.80
CA LEU A 245 5.94 -10.61 -14.73
C LEU A 245 4.74 -11.52 -14.97
N ALA A 246 3.60 -10.98 -15.40
CA ALA A 246 2.41 -11.76 -15.74
C ALA A 246 2.69 -12.74 -16.89
N GLU A 247 3.29 -12.28 -17.98
CA GLU A 247 3.66 -13.12 -19.13
C GLU A 247 4.62 -14.24 -18.73
N ARG A 248 5.67 -13.91 -17.96
CA ARG A 248 6.62 -14.90 -17.47
C ARG A 248 5.92 -15.96 -16.61
N LYS A 249 5.01 -15.55 -15.71
CA LYS A 249 4.29 -16.46 -14.82
C LYS A 249 3.27 -17.33 -15.57
N SER A 250 2.61 -16.78 -16.58
CA SER A 250 1.78 -17.55 -17.51
C SER A 250 2.59 -18.63 -18.25
N ALA A 251 3.76 -18.28 -18.78
CA ALA A 251 4.64 -19.24 -19.45
C ALA A 251 5.15 -20.35 -18.50
N GLU A 252 5.53 -20.00 -17.27
CA GLU A 252 5.93 -20.96 -16.23
C GLU A 252 4.79 -21.93 -15.91
N ARG A 253 3.56 -21.42 -15.76
CA ARG A 253 2.36 -22.24 -15.53
C ARG A 253 2.10 -23.18 -16.69
N ASP A 254 2.09 -22.66 -17.92
CA ASP A 254 1.79 -23.45 -19.12
C ASP A 254 2.82 -24.57 -19.32
N ALA A 255 4.11 -24.27 -19.09
CA ALA A 255 5.18 -25.27 -19.10
C ALA A 255 4.99 -26.36 -18.04
N PHE A 256 4.57 -25.99 -16.82
CA PHE A 256 4.28 -26.96 -15.76
C PHE A 256 3.14 -27.91 -16.15
N TYR A 257 2.02 -27.37 -16.64
CA TYR A 257 0.86 -28.17 -17.04
C TYR A 257 1.19 -29.07 -18.24
N ALA A 258 1.91 -28.58 -19.24
CA ALA A 258 2.41 -29.37 -20.35
C ALA A 258 3.31 -30.53 -19.88
N GLY A 259 4.20 -30.26 -18.91
CA GLY A 259 5.10 -31.27 -18.33
C GLY A 259 4.38 -32.42 -17.61
N ILE A 260 3.13 -32.21 -17.17
CA ILE A 260 2.29 -33.25 -16.56
C ILE A 260 1.16 -33.74 -17.48
N GLY A 261 1.18 -33.38 -18.77
CA GLY A 261 0.19 -33.81 -19.75
C GLY A 261 -1.22 -33.26 -19.51
N ARG A 262 -1.32 -32.05 -18.95
CA ARG A 262 -2.59 -31.36 -18.67
C ARG A 262 -2.58 -29.96 -19.27
N THR A 263 -3.76 -29.34 -19.34
CA THR A 263 -3.90 -27.91 -19.63
C THR A 263 -4.15 -27.14 -18.33
N PRO A 264 -3.72 -25.88 -18.22
CA PRO A 264 -4.13 -25.02 -17.12
C PRO A 264 -5.67 -24.91 -17.05
N PRO A 265 -6.25 -24.75 -15.85
CA PRO A 265 -7.67 -24.42 -15.70
C PRO A 265 -8.02 -23.13 -16.46
N SER A 266 -9.12 -23.13 -17.21
CA SER A 266 -9.57 -21.95 -17.97
C SER A 266 -9.99 -20.79 -17.07
N ASN A 267 -10.37 -21.09 -15.83
CA ASN A 267 -10.82 -20.12 -14.86
C ASN A 267 -9.71 -19.59 -13.94
N HIS A 268 -8.44 -19.85 -14.27
CA HIS A 268 -7.28 -19.27 -13.59
C HIS A 268 -6.62 -18.21 -14.47
N LEU A 269 -6.76 -16.95 -14.06
CA LEU A 269 -6.22 -15.77 -14.72
C LEU A 269 -4.94 -15.29 -14.03
N ILE A 270 -3.85 -15.15 -14.78
CA ILE A 270 -2.66 -14.41 -14.32
C ILE A 270 -2.68 -13.06 -15.03
N LEU A 271 -2.82 -11.97 -14.26
CA LEU A 271 -2.98 -10.63 -14.82
C LEU A 271 -1.94 -9.64 -14.31
N ALA A 272 -1.58 -8.70 -15.18
CA ALA A 272 -0.89 -7.51 -14.75
C ALA A 272 -1.91 -6.49 -14.25
N SER A 273 -1.71 -6.03 -13.01
CA SER A 273 -2.59 -5.04 -12.36
C SER A 273 -2.75 -3.73 -13.15
N SER A 274 -1.84 -3.43 -14.07
CA SER A 274 -1.85 -2.24 -14.94
C SER A 274 -1.79 -0.88 -14.22
N PHE A 275 -1.63 -0.90 -12.89
CA PHE A 275 -1.27 0.27 -12.09
C PHE A 275 0.23 0.57 -12.22
N GLN A 276 0.59 1.82 -12.03
CA GLN A 276 1.95 2.38 -12.08
C GLN A 276 2.26 3.05 -10.73
N ASP A 277 3.54 3.25 -10.43
CA ASP A 277 3.97 3.90 -9.18
C ASP A 277 3.35 5.29 -8.99
N THR A 278 3.15 6.02 -10.09
CA THR A 278 2.53 7.35 -10.13
C THR A 278 1.02 7.35 -9.86
N ASP A 279 0.38 6.17 -9.90
CA ASP A 279 -1.03 6.04 -9.57
C ASP A 279 -1.29 6.06 -8.06
N PHE A 280 -0.24 5.95 -7.24
CA PHE A 280 -0.31 5.96 -5.79
C PHE A 280 0.21 7.29 -5.23
N THR A 281 -0.28 7.70 -4.07
CA THR A 281 0.13 8.96 -3.45
C THR A 281 0.72 8.72 -2.07
N ALA A 282 1.58 9.62 -1.59
CA ALA A 282 2.09 9.52 -0.21
C ALA A 282 0.97 9.54 0.85
N ALA A 283 -0.16 10.19 0.54
CA ALA A 283 -1.33 10.23 1.43
C ALA A 283 -2.18 8.95 1.37
N ASN A 284 -2.06 8.16 0.30
CA ASN A 284 -2.72 6.89 0.14
C ASN A 284 -1.82 5.94 -0.66
N PRO A 285 -0.81 5.35 -0.01
CA PRO A 285 0.19 4.53 -0.68
C PRO A 285 -0.37 3.17 -1.10
N TRP A 286 -1.52 2.75 -0.57
CA TRP A 286 -2.09 1.41 -0.79
C TRP A 286 -3.31 1.38 -1.70
N ARG A 287 -3.86 2.54 -2.06
CA ARG A 287 -4.99 2.63 -2.99
C ARG A 287 -4.67 3.62 -4.11
N PRO A 288 -4.95 3.24 -5.36
CA PRO A 288 -4.67 4.09 -6.50
C PRO A 288 -5.62 5.31 -6.54
N THR A 289 -5.19 6.34 -7.26
CA THR A 289 -6.02 7.53 -7.51
C THR A 289 -7.27 7.19 -8.33
N GLU A 290 -8.29 8.07 -8.26
CA GLU A 290 -9.52 7.91 -9.04
C GLU A 290 -9.26 7.83 -10.56
N ALA A 291 -8.34 8.66 -11.07
CA ALA A 291 -7.98 8.65 -12.48
C ALA A 291 -7.34 7.32 -12.90
N ALA A 292 -6.51 6.73 -12.03
CA ALA A 292 -5.92 5.42 -12.26
C ALA A 292 -6.98 4.31 -12.25
N MET A 293 -7.90 4.35 -11.29
CA MET A 293 -9.04 3.41 -11.24
C MET A 293 -9.84 3.44 -12.53
N GLN A 294 -10.23 4.62 -13.02
CA GLN A 294 -11.01 4.76 -14.26
C GLN A 294 -10.29 4.22 -15.49
N ARG A 295 -8.95 4.28 -15.51
CA ARG A 295 -8.13 3.72 -16.59
C ARG A 295 -8.05 2.19 -16.55
N VAL A 296 -7.93 1.60 -15.36
CA VAL A 296 -7.65 0.17 -15.18
C VAL A 296 -8.93 -0.68 -15.13
N MET A 297 -9.98 -0.20 -14.48
CA MET A 297 -11.22 -0.98 -14.25
C MET A 297 -11.82 -1.60 -15.54
N PRO A 298 -11.94 -0.89 -16.68
CA PRO A 298 -12.49 -1.49 -17.90
C PRO A 298 -11.65 -2.65 -18.44
N GLN A 299 -10.33 -2.60 -18.28
CA GLN A 299 -9.42 -3.65 -18.74
C GLN A 299 -9.53 -4.88 -17.85
N LEU A 300 -9.68 -4.66 -16.55
CA LEU A 300 -9.86 -5.72 -15.56
C LEU A 300 -11.19 -6.46 -15.74
N GLU A 301 -12.30 -5.72 -15.91
CA GLU A 301 -13.61 -6.31 -16.21
C GLU A 301 -13.58 -7.11 -17.52
N ALA A 302 -12.98 -6.55 -18.58
CA ALA A 302 -12.81 -7.27 -19.83
C ALA A 302 -12.00 -8.57 -19.65
N ALA A 303 -10.91 -8.55 -18.88
CA ALA A 303 -10.10 -9.75 -18.66
C ALA A 303 -10.88 -10.86 -17.94
N ILE A 304 -11.73 -10.51 -16.96
CA ILE A 304 -12.55 -11.47 -16.21
C ILE A 304 -13.71 -12.00 -17.06
N GLU A 305 -14.31 -11.18 -17.91
CA GLU A 305 -15.47 -11.63 -18.70
C GLU A 305 -15.08 -12.48 -19.94
N HIS A 306 -13.83 -12.40 -20.42
CA HIS A 306 -13.35 -13.09 -21.63
C HIS A 306 -12.69 -14.47 -21.42
N ILE A 307 -12.55 -14.95 -20.19
CA ILE A 307 -11.94 -16.27 -19.87
C ILE A 307 -12.91 -17.44 -20.02
#